data_AF-A0A7S2BSP5-F1
#
_entry.id   AF-A0A7S2BSP5-F1
#
_cell.length_a   1.000
_cell.length_b   1.000
_cell.length_c   1.000
_cell.angle_alpha   90.00
_cell.angle_beta   90.00
_cell.angle_gamma   90.00
#
_symmetry.space_group_name_H-M   'P 1'
#
loop_
_entity.id
_entity.type
_entity.pdbx_description
1 polymer ?
#
loop_
_entity_poly.entity_id
_entity_poly.type
_entity_poly.pdbx_seq_one_letter_code
_entity_poly.pdbx_strand_id
1 'polypeptide(L)'
;VTGKYLHEIGEVDEIWVSPMLRACQTAEPITKSTGAKVRVMPDLHEIHGAFSRDESGNISVLPGRTCREIEEAHDGFRVQTVYMADPDNAGPDTGYYEGRGFETESGCIRRAEAVASRLAEHAAQARGTCVVVVAHGIFFSKLVTAIIGGHMKAAKHLNCAITRFDMSETGDVMLSYLNNVNHLEPYPELLPRKMGGGLV
;
A
#
# COMPACT_ATOMS: atom_id res chain seq x y z
N VAL A 1 7.04 11.30 -11.20
CA VAL A 1 6.59 10.54 -12.39
C VAL A 1 5.24 9.87 -12.14
N THR A 2 5.15 8.87 -11.25
CA THR A 2 3.90 8.14 -10.97
C THR A 2 2.71 9.04 -10.64
N GLY A 3 2.87 10.05 -9.78
CA GLY A 3 1.79 10.99 -9.44
C GLY A 3 1.22 11.75 -10.64
N LYS A 4 2.11 12.22 -11.55
CA LYS A 4 1.70 12.88 -12.79
C LYS A 4 0.94 11.93 -13.70
N TYR A 5 1.44 10.71 -13.88
CA TYR A 5 0.76 9.69 -14.68
C TYR A 5 -0.64 9.38 -14.14
N LEU A 6 -0.78 9.19 -12.82
CA LEU A 6 -2.07 8.92 -12.19
C LEU A 6 -3.07 10.08 -12.39
N HIS A 7 -2.60 11.33 -12.32
CA HIS A 7 -3.41 12.50 -12.65
C HIS A 7 -3.85 12.54 -14.12
N GLU A 8 -3.01 12.08 -15.04
CA GLU A 8 -3.30 12.09 -16.49
C GLU A 8 -4.31 11.01 -16.91
N ILE A 9 -4.35 9.85 -16.22
CA ILE A 9 -5.21 8.72 -16.60
C ILE A 9 -6.59 8.72 -15.92
N GLY A 10 -6.86 9.65 -15.02
CA GLY A 10 -8.17 9.79 -14.36
C GLY A 10 -8.13 10.65 -13.09
N GLU A 11 -9.30 10.89 -12.51
CA GLU A 11 -9.41 11.50 -11.18
C GLU A 11 -9.03 10.46 -10.12
N VAL A 12 -8.14 10.83 -9.20
CA VAL A 12 -7.80 10.05 -8.00
C VAL A 12 -8.46 10.75 -6.82
N ASP A 13 -9.43 10.09 -6.18
CA ASP A 13 -10.21 10.67 -5.08
C ASP A 13 -9.50 10.48 -3.74
N GLU A 14 -9.00 9.26 -3.52
CA GLU A 14 -8.39 8.86 -2.26
C GLU A 14 -7.08 8.11 -2.48
N ILE A 15 -6.16 8.28 -1.54
CA ILE A 15 -4.93 7.52 -1.43
C ILE A 15 -4.94 6.79 -0.09
N TRP A 16 -4.93 5.47 -0.13
CA TRP A 16 -4.77 4.62 1.06
C TRP A 16 -3.32 4.15 1.12
N VAL A 17 -2.58 4.62 2.13
CA VAL A 17 -1.12 4.43 2.18
C VAL A 17 -0.69 3.73 3.46
N SER A 18 0.29 2.84 3.35
CA SER A 18 0.97 2.25 4.50
C SER A 18 1.68 3.32 5.35
N PRO A 19 1.69 3.21 6.69
CA PRO A 19 2.39 4.15 7.58
C PRO A 19 3.93 4.05 7.52
N MET A 20 4.49 3.12 6.74
CA MET A 20 5.94 2.99 6.58
C MET A 20 6.48 4.11 5.68
N LEU A 21 7.53 4.80 6.13
CA LEU A 21 8.13 5.97 5.45
C LEU A 21 8.26 5.83 3.93
N ARG A 22 8.78 4.71 3.43
CA ARG A 22 8.96 4.49 1.98
C ARG A 22 7.65 4.52 1.18
N ALA A 23 6.53 4.10 1.77
CA ALA A 23 5.22 4.17 1.15
C ALA A 23 4.68 5.61 1.19
N CYS A 24 4.82 6.30 2.32
CA CYS A 24 4.47 7.71 2.44
C CYS A 24 5.25 8.60 1.44
N GLN A 25 6.56 8.40 1.31
CA GLN A 25 7.41 9.07 0.31
C GLN A 25 6.96 8.80 -1.14
N THR A 26 6.36 7.63 -1.40
CA THR A 26 5.81 7.30 -2.73
C THR A 26 4.47 8.00 -2.97
N ALA A 27 3.62 8.08 -1.93
CA ALA A 27 2.31 8.71 -2.02
C ALA A 27 2.38 10.26 -2.09
N GLU A 28 3.41 10.89 -1.53
CA GLU A 28 3.59 12.34 -1.53
C GLU A 28 3.53 13.02 -2.91
N PRO A 29 4.32 12.60 -3.91
CA PRO A 29 4.17 13.17 -5.24
C PRO A 29 2.81 12.83 -5.89
N ILE A 30 2.11 11.77 -5.46
CA ILE A 30 0.76 11.44 -5.96
C ILE A 30 -0.22 12.47 -5.42
N THR A 31 -0.27 12.66 -4.10
CA THR A 31 -1.12 13.65 -3.42
C THR A 31 -0.88 15.07 -3.97
N LYS A 32 0.38 15.47 -4.16
CA LYS A 32 0.72 16.79 -4.71
C LYS A 32 0.24 16.96 -6.15
N SER A 33 0.17 15.89 -6.93
CA SER A 33 -0.26 15.94 -8.34
C SER A 33 -1.78 15.87 -8.49
N THR A 34 -2.46 15.09 -7.64
CA THR A 34 -3.89 14.79 -7.80
C THR A 34 -4.78 15.60 -6.87
N GLY A 35 -4.25 16.12 -5.75
CA GLY A 35 -5.05 16.73 -4.68
C GLY A 35 -5.85 15.72 -3.86
N ALA A 36 -5.66 14.42 -4.08
CA ALA A 36 -6.41 13.34 -3.45
C ALA A 36 -6.27 13.34 -1.92
N LYS A 37 -7.34 12.91 -1.22
CA LYS A 37 -7.32 12.79 0.23
C LYS A 37 -6.45 11.60 0.65
N VAL A 38 -5.57 11.81 1.61
CA VAL A 38 -4.67 10.74 2.11
C VAL A 38 -5.24 10.13 3.39
N ARG A 39 -5.37 8.79 3.36
CA ARG A 39 -5.71 7.95 4.51
C ARG A 39 -4.53 7.03 4.81
N VAL A 40 -3.97 7.15 6.00
CA VAL A 40 -2.90 6.25 6.44
C VAL A 40 -3.54 5.01 7.06
N MET A 41 -3.23 3.85 6.50
CA MET A 41 -3.84 2.58 6.84
C MET A 41 -2.80 1.64 7.45
N PRO A 42 -2.77 1.48 8.78
CA PRO A 42 -1.85 0.56 9.47
C PRO A 42 -1.85 -0.84 8.88
N ASP A 43 -3.01 -1.34 8.45
CA ASP A 43 -3.14 -2.68 7.87
C ASP A 43 -2.49 -2.85 6.49
N LEU A 44 -1.91 -1.79 5.90
CA LEU A 44 -1.13 -1.85 4.66
C LEU A 44 0.38 -2.01 4.89
N HIS A 45 0.84 -2.29 6.12
CA HIS A 45 2.26 -2.53 6.41
C HIS A 45 2.82 -3.76 5.68
N GLU A 46 4.14 -3.76 5.44
CA GLU A 46 4.82 -4.94 4.89
C GLU A 46 4.79 -6.09 5.89
N ILE A 47 4.83 -7.34 5.40
CA ILE A 47 4.94 -8.53 6.25
C ILE A 47 5.98 -8.34 7.36
N HIS A 48 5.67 -8.91 8.53
CA HIS A 48 6.43 -8.81 9.78
C HIS A 48 6.28 -7.49 10.54
N GLY A 49 5.68 -6.46 9.95
CA GLY A 49 5.42 -5.19 10.61
C GLY A 49 6.63 -4.30 10.78
N ALA A 50 6.65 -3.52 11.86
CA ALA A 50 7.79 -2.68 12.21
C ALA A 50 8.78 -3.49 13.06
N PHE A 51 10.00 -3.67 12.56
CA PHE A 51 11.06 -4.36 13.28
C PHE A 51 12.44 -3.83 12.90
N SER A 52 13.42 -4.03 13.77
CA SER A 52 14.85 -3.91 13.48
C SER A 52 15.52 -5.27 13.56
N ARG A 53 16.64 -5.41 12.86
CA ARG A 53 17.52 -6.57 12.95
C ARG A 53 18.93 -6.09 13.31
N ASP A 54 19.51 -6.66 14.35
CA ASP A 54 20.89 -6.36 14.74
C ASP A 54 21.92 -7.11 13.85
N GLU A 55 23.21 -6.86 14.07
CA GLU A 55 24.30 -7.51 13.32
C GLU A 55 24.33 -9.03 13.49
N SER A 56 23.80 -9.55 14.60
CA SER A 56 23.71 -10.98 14.89
C SER A 56 22.46 -11.64 14.29
N GLY A 57 21.56 -10.84 13.69
CA GLY A 57 20.32 -11.31 13.10
C GLY A 57 19.14 -11.36 14.07
N ASN A 58 19.28 -10.91 15.32
CA ASN A 58 18.19 -10.86 16.28
C ASN A 58 17.17 -9.81 15.87
N ILE A 59 15.91 -10.14 16.07
CA ILE A 59 14.77 -9.30 15.68
C ILE A 59 14.24 -8.59 16.92
N SER A 60 14.07 -7.27 16.82
CA SER A 60 13.32 -6.48 17.80
C SER A 60 12.11 -5.87 17.12
N VAL A 61 10.92 -6.17 17.64
CA VAL A 61 9.68 -5.55 17.14
C VAL A 61 9.64 -4.11 17.64
N LEU A 62 9.26 -3.21 16.76
CA LEU A 62 9.19 -1.78 16.99
C LEU A 62 7.72 -1.33 16.97
N PRO A 63 7.39 -0.22 17.63
CA PRO A 63 6.03 0.33 17.61
C PRO A 63 5.63 0.91 16.25
N GLY A 64 6.60 1.15 15.36
CA GLY A 64 6.36 1.89 14.13
C GLY A 64 6.18 3.39 14.38
N ARG A 65 5.94 4.16 13.32
CA ARG A 65 5.74 5.61 13.44
C ARG A 65 4.36 5.96 13.97
N THR A 66 4.28 7.06 14.68
CA THR A 66 3.03 7.68 15.10
C THR A 66 2.42 8.51 13.96
N CYS A 67 1.16 8.92 14.11
CA CYS A 67 0.51 9.82 13.15
C CYS A 67 1.27 11.14 13.04
N ARG A 68 1.65 11.70 14.20
CA ARG A 68 2.38 12.97 14.27
C ARG A 68 3.72 12.88 13.54
N GLU A 69 4.48 11.82 13.77
CA GLU A 69 5.77 11.62 13.09
C GLU A 69 5.60 11.49 11.56
N ILE A 70 4.49 10.91 11.08
CA ILE A 70 4.19 10.82 9.65
C ILE A 70 3.83 12.20 9.09
N GLU A 71 2.98 12.96 9.77
CA GLU A 71 2.62 14.32 9.37
C GLU A 71 3.83 15.26 9.34
N GLU A 72 4.68 15.22 10.37
CA GLU A 72 5.91 16.02 10.47
C GLU A 72 6.92 15.67 9.37
N ALA A 73 6.97 14.41 8.94
CA ALA A 73 7.88 13.95 7.90
C ALA A 73 7.41 14.28 6.47
N HIS A 74 6.13 14.59 6.27
CA HIS A 74 5.52 14.72 4.94
C HIS A 74 4.69 15.99 4.81
N ASP A 75 5.35 17.09 4.48
CA ASP A 75 4.68 18.37 4.20
C ASP A 75 3.70 18.23 3.02
N GLY A 76 2.41 18.38 3.31
CA GLY A 76 1.30 18.16 2.37
C GLY A 76 0.45 16.91 2.63
N PHE A 77 0.88 15.98 3.49
CA PHE A 77 0.00 14.95 4.03
C PHE A 77 -0.93 15.60 5.06
N ARG A 78 -2.09 16.09 4.63
CA ARG A 78 -3.19 16.30 5.57
C ARG A 78 -3.78 14.93 5.90
N VAL A 79 -3.18 14.20 6.85
CA VAL A 79 -3.61 12.85 7.23
C VAL A 79 -5.01 12.96 7.81
N GLN A 80 -6.02 12.51 7.04
CA GLN A 80 -7.41 12.68 7.46
C GLN A 80 -7.87 11.59 8.43
N THR A 81 -7.24 10.42 8.41
CA THR A 81 -7.59 9.34 9.33
C THR A 81 -6.44 8.34 9.41
N VAL A 82 -6.02 8.01 10.63
CA VAL A 82 -5.23 6.81 10.91
C VAL A 82 -6.12 5.84 11.66
N TYR A 83 -6.49 4.74 11.00
CA TYR A 83 -7.20 3.66 11.67
C TYR A 83 -6.19 2.77 12.39
N MET A 84 -5.85 3.17 13.60
CA MET A 84 -5.11 2.32 14.52
C MET A 84 -5.96 1.09 14.84
N ALA A 85 -5.36 -0.09 14.85
CA ALA A 85 -6.11 -1.35 15.00
C ALA A 85 -6.68 -1.59 16.41
N ASP A 86 -6.52 -0.64 17.33
CA ASP A 86 -7.18 -0.64 18.63
C ASP A 86 -7.85 0.72 18.85
N PRO A 87 -9.17 0.86 18.60
CA PRO A 87 -9.88 2.11 18.81
C PRO A 87 -9.89 2.57 20.29
N ASP A 88 -9.56 1.69 21.24
CA ASP A 88 -9.60 2.00 22.68
C ASP A 88 -8.27 2.56 23.22
N ASN A 89 -7.14 2.44 22.49
CA ASN A 89 -5.80 2.88 22.95
C ASN A 89 -4.97 3.68 21.92
N ALA A 90 -5.63 4.22 20.90
CA ALA A 90 -4.98 4.80 19.74
C ALA A 90 -5.03 6.33 19.70
N GLY A 91 -4.03 6.97 20.31
CA GLY A 91 -3.78 8.40 20.13
C GLY A 91 -2.93 8.71 18.89
N PRO A 92 -2.82 9.98 18.48
CA PRO A 92 -1.88 10.42 17.43
C PRO A 92 -0.41 10.18 17.77
N ASP A 93 -0.12 9.86 19.04
CA ASP A 93 1.19 9.56 19.61
C ASP A 93 1.46 8.05 19.78
N THR A 94 0.51 7.19 19.42
CA THR A 94 0.70 5.73 19.47
C THR A 94 1.26 5.25 18.12
N GLY A 95 2.30 4.41 18.13
CA GLY A 95 2.87 3.84 16.90
C GLY A 95 1.91 2.85 16.22
N TYR A 96 1.86 2.85 14.88
CA TYR A 96 0.88 2.03 14.13
C TYR A 96 0.95 0.50 14.41
N TYR A 97 2.07 0.04 14.97
CA TYR A 97 2.42 -1.34 15.27
C TYR A 97 2.72 -1.56 16.78
N GLU A 98 2.38 -0.59 17.64
CA GLU A 98 2.56 -0.66 19.09
C GLU A 98 1.94 -1.94 19.67
N GLY A 99 2.67 -2.59 20.59
CA GLY A 99 2.20 -3.79 21.27
C GLY A 99 2.00 -5.05 20.42
N ARG A 100 2.34 -5.02 19.12
CA ARG A 100 2.21 -6.18 18.22
C ARG A 100 3.46 -7.05 18.22
N GLY A 101 3.29 -8.32 17.85
CA GLY A 101 4.39 -9.26 17.64
C GLY A 101 4.90 -9.25 16.19
N PHE A 102 5.99 -9.96 15.93
CA PHE A 102 6.52 -10.16 14.58
C PHE A 102 5.51 -10.97 13.74
N GLU A 103 4.86 -10.32 12.78
CA GLU A 103 3.79 -10.94 12.00
C GLU A 103 4.28 -12.15 11.18
N THR A 104 3.52 -13.24 11.22
CA THR A 104 3.76 -14.43 10.41
C THR A 104 3.15 -14.30 9.01
N GLU A 105 3.59 -15.13 8.06
CA GLU A 105 3.00 -15.15 6.71
C GLU A 105 1.49 -15.40 6.73
N SER A 106 1.00 -16.30 7.59
CA SER A 106 -0.44 -16.53 7.71
C SER A 106 -1.18 -15.33 8.30
N GLY A 107 -0.53 -14.56 9.19
CA GLY A 107 -1.04 -13.27 9.67
C GLY A 107 -1.16 -12.25 8.53
N CYS A 108 -0.13 -12.13 7.70
CA CYS A 108 -0.13 -11.25 6.54
C CYS A 108 -1.21 -11.63 5.52
N ILE A 109 -1.46 -12.92 5.29
CA ILE A 109 -2.54 -13.40 4.40
C ILE A 109 -3.89 -12.97 4.94
N ARG A 110 -4.19 -13.26 6.23
CA ARG A 110 -5.47 -12.85 6.85
C ARG A 110 -5.68 -11.34 6.82
N ARG A 111 -4.60 -10.57 7.03
CA ARG A 111 -4.64 -9.11 6.94
C ARG A 111 -4.92 -8.63 5.51
N ALA A 112 -4.31 -9.26 4.51
CA ALA A 112 -4.56 -8.96 3.11
C ALA A 112 -6.01 -9.27 2.70
N GLU A 113 -6.58 -10.38 3.19
CA GLU A 113 -7.99 -10.72 3.01
C GLU A 113 -8.91 -9.67 3.64
N ALA A 114 -8.63 -9.26 4.89
CA ALA A 114 -9.41 -8.21 5.56
C ALA A 114 -9.35 -6.86 4.81
N VAL A 115 -8.19 -6.49 4.27
CA VAL A 115 -8.04 -5.27 3.45
C VAL A 115 -8.80 -5.40 2.12
N ALA A 116 -8.76 -6.57 1.48
CA ALA A 116 -9.55 -6.82 0.26
C ALA A 116 -11.05 -6.68 0.52
N SER A 117 -11.56 -7.23 1.63
CA SER A 117 -12.97 -7.04 2.03
C SER A 117 -13.32 -5.57 2.24
N ARG A 118 -12.46 -4.79 2.91
CA ARG A 118 -12.68 -3.34 3.09
C ARG A 118 -12.69 -2.56 1.78
N LEU A 119 -11.83 -2.93 0.82
CA LEU A 119 -11.83 -2.33 -0.51
C LEU A 119 -13.13 -2.63 -1.26
N ALA A 120 -13.61 -3.87 -1.20
CA ALA A 120 -14.89 -4.27 -1.81
C ALA A 120 -16.08 -3.54 -1.18
N GLU A 121 -16.12 -3.44 0.16
CA GLU A 121 -17.14 -2.68 0.89
C GLU A 121 -17.12 -1.19 0.50
N HIS A 122 -15.93 -0.60 0.40
CA HIS A 122 -15.78 0.79 -0.03
C HIS A 122 -16.26 0.99 -1.47
N ALA A 123 -15.88 0.11 -2.40
CA ALA A 123 -16.32 0.16 -3.79
C ALA A 123 -17.86 0.05 -3.93
N ALA A 124 -18.52 -0.73 -3.08
CA ALA A 124 -19.97 -0.84 -3.05
C ALA A 124 -20.67 0.44 -2.57
N GLN A 125 -20.02 1.23 -1.70
CA GLN A 125 -20.57 2.45 -1.10
C GLN A 125 -20.20 3.73 -1.88
N ALA A 126 -19.03 3.77 -2.49
CA ALA A 126 -18.45 4.94 -3.14
C ALA A 126 -18.32 4.71 -4.65
N ARG A 127 -19.46 4.72 -5.35
CA ARG A 127 -19.47 4.47 -6.80
C ARG A 127 -18.72 5.56 -7.57
N GLY A 128 -17.95 5.13 -8.56
CA GLY A 128 -17.18 6.03 -9.42
C GLY A 128 -15.93 6.64 -8.79
N THR A 129 -15.58 6.25 -7.56
CA THR A 129 -14.35 6.74 -6.91
C THR A 129 -13.14 5.89 -7.31
N CYS A 130 -12.01 6.55 -7.56
CA CYS A 130 -10.71 5.92 -7.75
C CYS A 130 -9.89 6.00 -6.45
N VAL A 131 -9.58 4.82 -5.89
CA VAL A 131 -8.70 4.70 -4.72
C VAL A 131 -7.33 4.18 -5.17
N VAL A 132 -6.28 4.94 -4.87
CA VAL A 132 -4.89 4.51 -5.05
C VAL A 132 -4.39 3.90 -3.75
N VAL A 133 -4.02 2.62 -3.79
CA VAL A 133 -3.42 1.91 -2.65
C VAL A 133 -1.90 1.89 -2.80
N VAL A 134 -1.18 2.41 -1.80
CA VAL A 134 0.29 2.44 -1.78
C VAL A 134 0.80 1.56 -0.63
N ALA A 135 1.36 0.41 -0.98
CA ALA A 135 1.82 -0.61 -0.04
C ALA A 135 3.17 -1.23 -0.45
N HIS A 136 3.44 -2.47 -0.06
CA HIS A 136 4.75 -3.12 -0.16
C HIS A 136 4.69 -4.44 -0.91
N GLY A 137 5.81 -4.88 -1.48
CA GLY A 137 5.82 -5.98 -2.45
C GLY A 137 5.23 -7.29 -1.94
N ILE A 138 5.63 -7.77 -0.76
CA ILE A 138 5.15 -9.09 -0.27
C ILE A 138 3.68 -8.99 0.12
N PHE A 139 3.32 -7.98 0.91
CA PHE A 139 1.93 -7.72 1.28
C PHE A 139 1.02 -7.55 0.05
N PHE A 140 1.45 -6.77 -0.95
CA PHE A 140 0.66 -6.50 -2.14
C PHE A 140 0.43 -7.76 -2.97
N SER A 141 1.39 -8.69 -3.01
CA SER A 141 1.14 -9.99 -3.64
C SER A 141 0.03 -10.77 -2.95
N LYS A 142 -0.06 -10.71 -1.61
CA LYS A 142 -1.17 -11.36 -0.87
C LYS A 142 -2.48 -10.62 -1.11
N LEU A 143 -2.45 -9.28 -1.15
CA LEU A 143 -3.63 -8.44 -1.39
C LEU A 143 -4.22 -8.68 -2.79
N VAL A 144 -3.39 -8.66 -3.83
CA VAL A 144 -3.82 -8.97 -5.22
C VAL A 144 -4.42 -10.36 -5.29
N THR A 145 -3.83 -11.35 -4.61
CA THR A 145 -4.37 -12.71 -4.54
C THR A 145 -5.74 -12.75 -3.87
N ALA A 146 -5.91 -12.02 -2.76
CA ALA A 146 -7.18 -11.92 -2.05
C ALA A 146 -8.26 -11.21 -2.89
N ILE A 147 -7.90 -10.17 -3.65
CA ILE A 147 -8.81 -9.40 -4.50
C ILE A 147 -9.31 -10.23 -5.69
N ILE A 148 -8.42 -10.93 -6.40
CA ILE A 148 -8.79 -11.71 -7.60
C ILE A 148 -9.51 -13.02 -7.22
N GLY A 149 -9.23 -13.53 -6.02
CA GLY A 149 -9.62 -14.88 -5.63
C GLY A 149 -8.70 -15.95 -6.23
N GLY A 150 -8.34 -16.96 -5.43
CA GLY A 150 -7.53 -18.09 -5.86
C GLY A 150 -6.10 -18.12 -5.31
N HIS A 151 -5.20 -18.80 -6.02
CA HIS A 151 -3.84 -19.07 -5.57
C HIS A 151 -2.80 -18.53 -6.56
N MET A 152 -2.57 -17.22 -6.55
CA MET A 152 -1.39 -16.68 -7.21
C MET A 152 -0.14 -16.99 -6.38
N LYS A 153 0.80 -17.73 -6.96
CA LYS A 153 2.15 -17.83 -6.39
C LYS A 153 2.79 -16.45 -6.42
N ALA A 154 3.50 -16.08 -5.35
CA ALA A 154 4.01 -14.75 -5.09
C ALA A 154 4.50 -14.03 -6.36
N ALA A 155 3.75 -13.02 -6.80
CA ALA A 155 4.17 -12.20 -7.93
C ALA A 155 5.20 -11.19 -7.42
N LYS A 156 6.35 -11.10 -8.09
CA LYS A 156 7.29 -10.01 -7.82
C LYS A 156 6.64 -8.71 -8.26
N HIS A 157 6.36 -7.82 -7.31
CA HIS A 157 5.92 -6.46 -7.61
C HIS A 157 7.14 -5.57 -7.81
N LEU A 158 7.16 -4.86 -8.94
CA LEU A 158 8.23 -3.94 -9.29
C LEU A 158 8.00 -2.60 -8.58
N ASN A 159 9.10 -1.89 -8.28
CA ASN A 159 9.02 -0.59 -7.63
C ASN A 159 8.18 0.37 -8.48
N CYS A 160 7.22 1.06 -7.84
CA CYS A 160 6.29 1.99 -8.49
C CYS A 160 5.47 1.39 -9.65
N ALA A 161 5.39 0.07 -9.77
CA ALA A 161 4.44 -0.56 -10.69
C ALA A 161 3.00 -0.34 -10.23
N ILE A 162 2.10 -0.26 -11.20
CA ILE A 162 0.68 -0.06 -10.97
C ILE A 162 -0.06 -1.34 -11.36
N THR A 163 -0.91 -1.81 -10.46
CA THR A 163 -1.91 -2.83 -10.73
C THR A 163 -3.27 -2.16 -10.62
N ARG A 164 -4.13 -2.36 -11.62
CA ARG A 164 -5.47 -1.76 -11.66
C ARG A 164 -6.53 -2.84 -11.64
N PHE A 165 -7.50 -2.62 -10.76
CA PHE A 165 -8.73 -3.37 -10.67
C PHE A 165 -9.89 -2.41 -10.91
N ASP A 166 -10.91 -2.89 -11.60
CA ASP A 166 -12.22 -2.25 -11.64
C ASP A 166 -13.19 -3.19 -10.89
N MET A 167 -13.81 -2.69 -9.82
CA MET A 167 -14.72 -3.45 -8.97
C MET A 167 -16.17 -3.06 -9.27
N SER A 168 -17.03 -4.04 -9.49
CA SER A 168 -18.46 -3.81 -9.71
C SER A 168 -19.23 -3.77 -8.39
N GLU A 169 -20.46 -3.26 -8.46
CA GLU A 169 -21.41 -3.23 -7.33
C GLU A 169 -21.85 -4.63 -6.87
N THR A 170 -21.76 -5.62 -7.76
CA THR A 170 -22.05 -7.02 -7.48
C THR A 170 -20.87 -7.75 -6.84
N GLY A 171 -19.74 -7.07 -6.65
CA GLY A 171 -18.51 -7.64 -6.10
C GLY A 171 -17.65 -8.34 -7.15
N ASP A 172 -17.97 -8.23 -8.44
CA ASP A 172 -17.12 -8.75 -9.51
C ASP A 172 -15.87 -7.87 -9.63
N VAL A 173 -14.71 -8.51 -9.80
CA VAL A 173 -13.43 -7.83 -9.93
C VAL A 173 -12.87 -8.08 -11.33
N MET A 174 -12.62 -7.01 -12.06
CA MET A 174 -11.90 -7.05 -13.33
C MET A 174 -10.46 -6.56 -13.13
N LEU A 175 -9.48 -7.42 -13.38
CA LEU A 175 -8.07 -7.02 -13.44
C LEU A 175 -7.77 -6.44 -14.83
N SER A 176 -7.59 -5.12 -14.93
CA SER A 176 -7.28 -4.46 -16.21
C SER A 176 -5.79 -4.56 -16.56
N TYR A 177 -4.89 -4.44 -15.58
CA TYR A 177 -3.47 -4.74 -15.75
C TYR A 177 -2.77 -5.02 -14.42
N LEU A 178 -1.72 -5.85 -14.47
CA LEU A 178 -0.91 -6.27 -13.32
C LEU A 178 0.52 -5.79 -13.48
N ASN A 179 1.08 -5.18 -12.43
CA ASN A 179 2.51 -4.87 -12.33
C ASN A 179 3.06 -4.02 -13.50
N ASN A 180 2.25 -3.06 -13.98
CA ASN A 180 2.56 -2.22 -15.13
C ASN A 180 3.56 -1.10 -14.75
N VAL A 181 4.61 -0.93 -15.57
CA VAL A 181 5.65 0.10 -15.39
C VAL A 181 5.80 0.99 -16.62
N ASN A 182 4.83 0.99 -17.54
CA ASN A 182 4.95 1.67 -18.83
C ASN A 182 5.13 3.19 -18.65
N HIS A 183 4.55 3.77 -17.60
CA HIS A 183 4.73 5.19 -17.25
C HIS A 183 6.16 5.56 -16.86
N LEU A 184 7.01 4.57 -16.57
CA LEU A 184 8.43 4.74 -16.27
C LEU A 184 9.33 4.56 -17.49
N GLU A 185 8.81 4.09 -18.64
CA GLU A 185 9.62 3.90 -19.86
C GLU A 185 10.39 5.15 -20.31
N PRO A 186 9.84 6.38 -20.19
CA PRO A 186 10.60 7.60 -20.50
C PRO A 186 11.74 7.90 -19.52
N TYR A 187 11.85 7.15 -18.41
CA TYR A 187 12.83 7.34 -17.32
C TYR A 187 13.60 6.03 -17.06
N PRO A 188 14.52 5.63 -17.96
CA PRO A 188 15.17 4.32 -17.90
C PRO A 188 15.94 4.04 -16.60
N GLU A 189 16.42 5.08 -15.92
CA GLU A 189 17.08 5.01 -14.63
C GLU A 189 16.16 4.58 -13.48
N LEU A 190 14.84 4.78 -13.65
CA LEU A 190 13.81 4.36 -12.69
C LEU A 190 13.24 2.99 -13.00
N LEU A 191 13.48 2.46 -14.21
CA LEU A 191 13.02 1.13 -14.56
C LEU A 191 13.72 0.09 -13.66
N PRO A 192 12.98 -0.93 -13.20
CA PRO A 192 13.58 -2.06 -12.52
C PRO A 192 14.66 -2.64 -13.43
N ARG A 193 15.89 -2.74 -12.91
CA ARG A 193 16.97 -3.36 -13.68
C ARG A 193 16.50 -4.74 -14.12
N LYS A 194 16.55 -5.00 -15.44
CA LYS A 194 16.42 -6.37 -15.94
C LYS A 194 17.45 -7.20 -15.19
N MET A 195 17.01 -8.09 -14.31
CA MET A 195 17.92 -9.11 -13.81
C MET A 195 18.38 -9.88 -15.04
N GLY A 196 19.70 -9.95 -15.25
CA GLY A 196 20.29 -10.76 -16.30
C GLY A 196 19.77 -12.19 -16.18
N GLY A 197 18.85 -12.53 -17.07
CA GLY A 197 18.02 -13.72 -16.96
C GLY A 197 16.93 -13.60 -17.99
N GLY A 198 17.28 -13.83 -19.25
CA GLY A 198 16.31 -13.97 -20.32
C GLY A 198 15.25 -14.98 -19.91
N LEU A 199 13.99 -14.57 -20.03
CA LEU A 199 12.90 -15.53 -20.15
C LEU A 199 12.95 -16.00 -21.62
N VAL A 200 13.27 -17.29 -21.77
CA VAL A 200 12.96 -18.10 -22.95
C VAL A 200 11.45 -18.29 -23.01
#